data_AF-A0A839QPV7-F1
#
_entry.id   AF-A0A839QPV7-F1
#
_cell.length_a   1.000
_cell.length_b   1.000
_cell.length_c   1.000
_cell.angle_alpha   90.00
_cell.angle_beta   90.00
_cell.angle_gamma   90.00
#
_symmetry.space_group_name_H-M   'P 1'
#
loop_
_entity.id
_entity.type
_entity.pdbx_description
1 polymer ?
#
loop_
_entity_poly.entity_id
_entity_poly.type
_entity_poly.pdbx_seq_one_letter_code
_entity_poly.pdbx_strand_id
1 'polypeptide(L)'
;MNPEFGMAEQIFFTRADGTVYLIEHRDHDREGTRTGRRFTRFAESGSSDYPNAGSMYRTWFDEVRTQGPSYLILDSKFSAIHFTDYQNDDVLKFHVVHVEHVGNPVTGTLIKSRGLFLLRQDRWDGVICLTDRNRADLSARFGPANNRFVISNIVPRQRSLPAWSRRSRTRGVMVARMSEVKDIPMVLRIIKQAHEHFPSVTLDIYGGGHGAGGDGSPQGRAGAERHRHSARGNTRGSSPFQ
;
A
#
# COMPACT_ATOMS: atom_id res chain seq x y z
N MET A 1 -13.23 29.10 -4.93
CA MET A 1 -14.16 28.01 -5.34
C MET A 1 -14.35 28.26 -6.81
N ASN A 2 -14.01 27.30 -7.67
CA ASN A 2 -14.16 27.51 -9.09
C ASN A 2 -15.67 27.63 -9.39
N PRO A 3 -16.16 28.77 -9.89
CA PRO A 3 -17.59 28.99 -10.09
C PRO A 3 -18.19 28.12 -11.21
N GLU A 4 -17.36 27.50 -12.05
CA GLU A 4 -17.77 26.65 -13.17
C GLU A 4 -17.98 25.18 -12.75
N PHE A 5 -17.25 24.69 -11.73
CA PHE A 5 -17.26 23.27 -11.33
C PHE A 5 -17.56 23.01 -9.85
N GLY A 6 -17.70 24.04 -9.01
CA GLY A 6 -17.93 23.87 -7.56
C GLY A 6 -16.75 23.26 -6.79
N MET A 7 -15.57 23.17 -7.42
CA MET A 7 -14.38 22.54 -6.84
C MET A 7 -13.56 23.53 -6.01
N ALA A 8 -12.99 23.05 -4.90
CA ALA A 8 -12.08 23.84 -4.07
C ALA A 8 -10.73 24.03 -4.80
N GLU A 9 -10.49 25.23 -5.31
CA GLU A 9 -9.21 25.65 -5.93
C GLU A 9 -8.11 25.85 -4.88
N GLN A 10 -8.49 26.13 -3.64
CA GLN A 10 -7.58 26.32 -2.54
C GLN A 10 -8.08 25.59 -1.31
N ILE A 11 -7.16 24.92 -0.63
CA ILE A 11 -7.37 24.40 0.72
C ILE A 11 -6.45 25.14 1.67
N PHE A 12 -7.02 25.69 2.73
CA PHE A 12 -6.31 26.36 3.80
C PHE A 12 -6.13 25.40 4.96
N PHE A 13 -4.89 25.22 5.40
CA PHE A 13 -4.56 24.49 6.61
C PHE A 13 -4.18 25.50 7.69
N THR A 14 -4.87 25.43 8.82
CA THR A 14 -4.74 26.37 9.93
C THR A 14 -4.05 25.72 11.13
N ARG A 15 -3.34 26.55 11.90
CA ARG A 15 -2.84 26.20 13.23
C ARG A 15 -4.01 26.22 14.21
N ALA A 16 -3.74 25.79 15.45
CA ALA A 16 -4.74 25.78 16.52
C ALA A 16 -5.31 27.18 16.85
N ASP A 17 -4.53 28.23 16.61
CA ASP A 17 -4.95 29.63 16.80
C ASP A 17 -5.75 30.22 15.61
N GLY A 18 -6.00 29.42 14.57
CA GLY A 18 -6.72 29.83 13.38
C GLY A 18 -5.86 30.48 12.29
N THR A 19 -4.58 30.74 12.54
CA THR A 19 -3.68 31.29 11.51
C THR A 19 -3.36 30.25 10.44
N VAL A 20 -3.30 30.66 9.17
CA VAL A 20 -2.96 29.75 8.06
C VAL A 20 -1.45 29.45 8.10
N TYR A 21 -1.08 28.18 7.97
CA TYR A 21 0.33 27.76 7.84
C TYR A 21 0.65 27.13 6.49
N LEU A 22 -0.36 26.67 5.75
CA LEU A 22 -0.20 26.09 4.43
C LEU A 22 -1.43 26.34 3.59
N ILE A 23 -1.23 26.68 2.32
CA ILE A 23 -2.27 26.70 1.29
C ILE A 23 -1.90 25.65 0.24
N GLU A 24 -2.80 24.73 -0.05
CA GLU A 24 -2.73 23.88 -1.24
C GLU A 24 -3.55 24.52 -2.35
N HIS A 25 -2.88 24.94 -3.43
CA HIS A 25 -3.51 25.41 -4.66
C HIS A 25 -3.71 24.21 -5.59
N ARG A 26 -4.91 24.06 -6.14
CA ARG A 26 -5.29 22.94 -7.00
C ARG A 26 -5.60 23.43 -8.40
N ASP A 27 -4.82 22.94 -9.35
CA ASP A 27 -5.00 23.24 -10.76
C ASP A 27 -5.94 22.20 -11.37
N HIS A 28 -6.88 22.67 -12.20
CA HIS A 28 -7.85 21.82 -12.90
C HIS A 28 -7.81 22.14 -14.40
N ASP A 29 -8.08 21.16 -15.25
CA ASP A 29 -8.32 21.41 -16.68
C ASP A 29 -9.74 21.93 -16.92
N ARG A 30 -10.07 22.18 -18.20
CA ARG A 30 -11.38 22.67 -18.64
C ARG A 30 -12.52 21.67 -18.38
N GLU A 31 -12.22 20.42 -18.05
CA GLU A 31 -13.19 19.38 -17.73
C GLU A 31 -13.36 19.22 -16.19
N GLY A 32 -12.68 20.07 -15.40
CA GLY A 32 -12.69 20.01 -13.95
C GLY A 32 -11.82 18.91 -13.36
N THR A 33 -11.01 18.21 -14.17
CA THR A 33 -10.09 17.18 -13.69
C THR A 33 -8.87 17.83 -13.07
N ARG A 34 -8.47 17.38 -11.87
CA ARG A 34 -7.29 17.90 -11.19
C ARG A 34 -6.02 17.53 -11.96
N THR A 35 -5.31 18.53 -12.46
CA THR A 35 -4.08 18.39 -13.24
C THR A 35 -2.82 18.58 -12.41
N GLY A 36 -2.91 19.32 -11.30
CA GLY A 36 -1.75 19.68 -10.50
C GLY A 36 -2.10 20.17 -9.10
N ARG A 37 -1.07 20.34 -8.28
CA ARG A 37 -1.17 21.06 -7.02
C ARG A 37 0.15 21.74 -6.66
N ARG A 38 0.05 22.96 -6.15
CA ARG A 38 1.16 23.79 -5.64
C ARG A 38 0.90 24.14 -4.19
N PHE A 39 1.94 24.51 -3.45
CA PHE A 39 1.80 24.81 -2.02
C PHE A 39 2.47 26.12 -1.66
N THR A 40 1.84 26.90 -0.79
CA THR A 40 2.44 28.07 -0.13
C THR A 40 2.48 27.79 1.36
N ARG A 41 3.67 27.66 1.95
CA ARG A 41 3.86 27.48 3.39
C ARG A 41 4.18 28.82 4.03
N PHE A 42 3.62 29.08 5.20
CA PHE A 42 3.89 30.27 6.01
C PHE A 42 4.62 29.88 7.30
N ALA A 43 5.78 30.46 7.52
CA ALA A 43 6.59 30.33 8.73
C ALA A 43 6.89 31.72 9.31
N GLU A 44 7.48 31.78 10.51
CA GLU A 44 7.89 33.05 11.13
C GLU A 44 8.89 33.83 10.26
N SER A 45 9.75 33.11 9.53
CA SER A 45 10.72 33.67 8.60
C SER A 45 10.12 34.18 7.28
N GLY A 46 8.80 34.04 7.07
CA GLY A 46 8.10 34.42 5.85
C GLY A 46 7.40 33.25 5.16
N SER A 47 7.03 33.43 3.89
CA SER A 47 6.39 32.41 3.07
C SER A 47 7.34 31.73 2.10
N SER A 48 7.04 30.49 1.73
CA SER A 48 7.77 29.73 0.71
C SER A 48 6.80 28.99 -0.18
N ASP A 49 7.04 29.08 -1.49
CA ASP A 49 6.24 28.42 -2.51
C ASP A 49 6.89 27.14 -3.03
N TYR A 50 6.07 26.12 -3.24
CA TYR A 50 6.48 24.82 -3.73
C TYR A 50 5.67 24.45 -4.97
N PRO A 51 6.33 24.19 -6.12
CA PRO A 51 5.63 23.86 -7.37
C PRO A 51 4.94 22.51 -7.36
N ASN A 52 5.26 21.63 -6.41
CA ASN A 52 4.59 20.35 -6.20
C ASN A 52 4.80 19.82 -4.78
N ALA A 53 4.11 18.73 -4.46
CA ALA A 53 4.26 18.08 -3.16
C ALA A 53 5.67 17.54 -2.92
N GLY A 54 6.36 17.07 -3.97
CA GLY A 54 7.69 16.50 -3.86
C GLY A 54 8.74 17.54 -3.43
N SER A 55 8.71 18.75 -3.99
CA SER A 55 9.60 19.83 -3.54
C SER A 55 9.35 20.20 -2.08
N MET A 56 8.08 20.29 -1.67
CA MET A 56 7.73 20.57 -0.27
C MET A 56 8.23 19.47 0.68
N TYR A 57 8.03 18.19 0.33
CA TYR A 57 8.46 17.07 1.16
C TYR A 57 9.98 16.99 1.31
N ARG A 58 10.75 17.28 0.25
CA ARG A 58 12.22 17.27 0.29
C ARG A 58 12.76 18.42 1.15
N THR A 59 12.24 19.64 0.97
CA THR A 59 12.62 20.77 1.82
C THR A 59 12.25 20.53 3.28
N TRP A 60 11.04 20.04 3.56
CA TRP A 60 10.65 19.66 4.91
C TRP A 60 11.57 18.59 5.50
N PHE A 61 11.95 17.58 4.71
CA PHE A 61 12.89 16.55 5.16
C PHE A 61 14.26 17.14 5.52
N ASP A 62 14.79 18.07 4.71
CA ASP A 62 16.04 18.77 5.02
C ASP A 62 15.95 19.66 6.28
N GLU A 63 14.78 20.20 6.59
CA GLU A 63 14.55 20.98 7.81
C GLU A 63 14.50 20.12 9.08
N VAL A 64 13.86 18.93 9.02
CA VAL A 64 13.66 18.08 10.20
C VAL A 64 14.82 17.14 10.49
N ARG A 65 15.65 16.83 9.49
CA ARG A 65 16.84 16.02 9.71
C ARG A 65 17.87 16.81 10.53
N THR A 66 18.66 16.11 11.32
CA THR A 66 19.83 16.71 11.97
C THR A 66 20.88 17.11 10.94
N GLN A 67 21.77 18.05 11.26
CA GLN A 67 22.87 18.50 10.40
C GLN A 67 23.99 17.45 10.20
N GLY A 68 23.71 16.17 10.41
CA GLY A 68 24.66 15.06 10.27
C GLY A 68 24.11 13.92 9.40
N PRO A 69 24.90 12.86 9.24
CA PRO A 69 24.54 11.71 8.41
C PRO A 69 23.16 11.16 8.77
N SER A 70 22.30 11.03 7.77
CA SER A 70 20.91 10.64 7.91
C SER A 70 20.56 9.48 6.99
N TYR A 71 19.62 8.64 7.41
CA TYR A 71 19.15 7.49 6.63
C TYR A 71 17.66 7.65 6.32
N LEU A 72 17.31 7.77 5.04
CA LEU A 72 15.93 7.91 4.59
C LEU A 72 15.41 6.58 4.04
N ILE A 73 14.51 5.94 4.78
CA ILE A 73 13.87 4.67 4.36
C ILE A 73 12.46 4.95 3.88
N LEU A 74 12.20 4.70 2.61
CA LEU A 74 10.91 4.94 1.96
C LEU A 74 10.21 3.60 1.71
N ASP A 75 9.16 3.35 2.48
CA ASP A 75 8.41 2.08 2.42
C ASP A 75 7.33 2.08 1.33
N SER A 76 6.67 3.22 1.15
CA SER A 76 5.59 3.35 0.18
C SER A 76 6.10 3.81 -1.18
N LYS A 77 5.59 3.19 -2.25
CA LYS A 77 5.81 3.65 -3.64
C LYS A 77 5.40 5.12 -3.85
N PHE A 78 4.36 5.57 -3.15
CA PHE A 78 3.84 6.93 -3.27
C PHE A 78 4.87 7.95 -2.75
N SER A 79 5.43 7.69 -1.57
CA SER A 79 6.49 8.51 -1.01
C SER A 79 7.77 8.42 -1.84
N ALA A 80 8.14 7.22 -2.29
CA ALA A 80 9.36 6.99 -3.06
C ALA A 80 9.45 7.84 -4.33
N ILE A 81 8.33 8.00 -5.05
CA ILE A 81 8.26 8.84 -6.26
C ILE A 81 8.75 10.27 -5.97
N HIS A 82 8.40 10.85 -4.82
CA HIS A 82 8.77 12.22 -4.46
C HIS A 82 10.26 12.42 -4.14
N PHE A 83 10.98 11.34 -3.85
CA PHE A 83 12.39 11.36 -3.46
C PHE A 83 13.31 10.66 -4.46
N THR A 84 12.79 10.11 -5.56
CA THR A 84 13.61 9.44 -6.60
C THR A 84 14.82 10.28 -7.00
N ASP A 85 14.60 11.56 -7.30
CA ASP A 85 15.65 12.47 -7.77
C ASP A 85 16.26 13.34 -6.64
N TYR A 86 15.88 13.10 -5.38
CA TYR A 86 16.52 13.77 -4.23
C TYR A 86 17.95 13.22 -4.04
N GLN A 87 18.93 14.11 -3.93
CA GLN A 87 20.34 13.80 -3.68
C GLN A 87 20.88 14.74 -2.61
N ASN A 88 21.62 14.20 -1.66
CA ASN A 88 22.27 14.93 -0.59
C ASN A 88 23.41 14.05 -0.04
N ASP A 89 24.62 14.59 0.02
CA ASP A 89 25.82 13.81 0.38
C ASP A 89 25.80 13.29 1.83
N ASP A 90 25.02 13.92 2.71
CA ASP A 90 24.83 13.49 4.10
C ASP A 90 23.64 12.53 4.26
N VAL A 91 22.97 12.13 3.18
CA VAL A 91 21.76 11.30 3.25
C VAL A 91 21.90 10.04 2.41
N LEU A 92 21.87 8.88 3.07
CA LEU A 92 21.69 7.60 2.39
C LEU A 92 20.19 7.28 2.27
N LYS A 93 19.75 7.05 1.03
CA LYS A 93 18.34 6.91 0.68
C LYS A 93 18.04 5.50 0.17
N PHE A 94 17.11 4.85 0.88
CA PHE A 94 16.69 3.47 0.65
C PHE A 94 15.22 3.39 0.28
N HIS A 95 14.89 2.51 -0.66
CA HIS A 95 13.50 2.16 -0.96
C HIS A 95 13.20 0.70 -0.66
N VAL A 96 12.15 0.43 0.12
CA VAL A 96 11.65 -0.92 0.33
C VAL A 96 10.66 -1.28 -0.77
N VAL A 97 10.99 -2.32 -1.53
CA VAL A 97 10.17 -2.79 -2.64
C VAL A 97 9.32 -3.97 -2.19
N HIS A 98 8.03 -3.71 -1.96
CA HIS A 98 7.03 -4.71 -1.57
C HIS A 98 6.45 -5.53 -2.75
N VAL A 99 7.17 -5.63 -3.88
CA VAL A 99 6.72 -6.09 -5.22
C VAL A 99 5.33 -6.74 -5.25
N GLU A 100 4.34 -6.00 -5.73
CA GLU A 100 3.00 -6.53 -6.00
C GLU A 100 2.87 -7.03 -7.44
N HIS A 101 2.27 -8.22 -7.55
CA HIS A 101 1.98 -9.03 -8.74
C HIS A 101 1.45 -8.23 -9.95
N VAL A 102 2.35 -7.86 -10.87
CA VAL A 102 1.99 -7.60 -12.27
C VAL A 102 2.34 -8.86 -13.04
N GLY A 103 1.31 -9.59 -13.48
CA GLY A 103 1.43 -10.79 -14.34
C GLY A 103 2.75 -11.55 -14.18
N ASN A 104 3.51 -11.62 -15.27
CA ASN A 104 4.88 -12.12 -15.23
C ASN A 104 5.82 -11.06 -14.59
N PRO A 105 6.57 -11.38 -13.52
CA PRO A 105 7.42 -10.41 -12.84
C PRO A 105 8.56 -9.86 -13.71
N VAL A 106 9.00 -10.62 -14.72
CA VAL A 106 10.07 -10.27 -15.66
C VAL A 106 9.54 -9.45 -16.83
N THR A 107 8.44 -9.86 -17.44
CA THR A 107 7.95 -9.28 -18.72
C THR A 107 6.65 -8.49 -18.61
N GLY A 108 5.94 -8.58 -17.49
CA GLY A 108 4.64 -7.95 -17.30
C GLY A 108 4.73 -6.42 -17.30
N THR A 109 3.74 -5.75 -17.90
CA THR A 109 3.69 -4.28 -18.02
C THR A 109 3.81 -3.58 -16.66
N LEU A 110 4.75 -2.64 -16.55
CA LEU A 110 4.78 -1.73 -15.39
C LEU A 110 3.66 -0.71 -15.55
N ILE A 111 2.75 -0.66 -14.58
CA ILE A 111 1.80 0.45 -14.48
C ILE A 111 2.61 1.75 -14.31
N LYS A 112 2.25 2.84 -15.01
CA LYS A 112 3.01 4.12 -15.03
C LYS A 112 3.47 4.60 -13.64
N SER A 113 2.61 4.52 -12.63
CA SER A 113 2.94 4.91 -11.24
C SER A 113 3.94 3.98 -10.55
N ARG A 114 4.09 2.74 -11.02
CA ARG A 114 5.06 1.74 -10.53
C ARG A 114 6.40 1.84 -11.27
N GLY A 115 6.42 2.46 -12.46
CA GLY A 115 7.58 2.47 -13.35
C GLY A 115 8.68 3.44 -12.92
N LEU A 116 8.35 4.62 -12.39
CA LEU A 116 9.34 5.70 -12.29
C LEU A 116 10.54 5.35 -11.37
N PHE A 117 10.31 4.79 -10.19
CA PHE A 117 11.41 4.39 -9.31
C PHE A 117 12.11 3.11 -9.81
N LEU A 118 11.35 2.14 -10.35
CA LEU A 118 11.93 0.89 -10.88
C LEU A 118 12.84 1.14 -12.09
N LEU A 119 12.54 2.17 -12.89
CA LEU A 119 13.39 2.57 -14.01
C LEU A 119 14.59 3.43 -13.59
N ARG A 120 14.59 3.95 -12.36
CA ARG A 120 15.65 4.83 -11.81
C ARG A 120 16.23 4.28 -10.52
N GLN A 121 16.41 2.96 -10.46
CA GLN A 121 16.95 2.27 -9.28
C GLN A 121 18.40 2.70 -8.97
N ASP A 122 19.13 3.18 -9.97
CA ASP A 122 20.47 3.77 -9.86
C ASP A 122 20.51 5.04 -9.01
N ARG A 123 19.38 5.73 -8.83
CA ARG A 123 19.26 6.96 -8.02
C ARG A 123 19.08 6.71 -6.52
N TRP A 124 19.21 5.46 -6.10
CA TRP A 124 19.05 5.01 -4.72
C TRP A 124 20.34 4.35 -4.24
N ASP A 125 20.74 4.68 -3.01
CA ASP A 125 21.88 4.03 -2.35
C ASP A 125 21.58 2.57 -2.04
N GLY A 126 20.30 2.25 -1.80
CA GLY A 126 19.86 0.87 -1.68
C GLY A 126 18.39 0.63 -2.03
N VAL A 127 18.16 -0.47 -2.73
CA VAL A 127 16.84 -1.04 -3.02
C VAL A 127 16.68 -2.30 -2.18
N ILE A 128 15.79 -2.25 -1.21
CA ILE A 128 15.55 -3.32 -0.25
C ILE A 128 14.46 -4.25 -0.79
N CYS A 129 14.83 -5.49 -1.06
CA CYS A 129 13.96 -6.58 -1.45
C CYS A 129 13.61 -7.44 -0.23
N LEU A 130 12.36 -7.90 -0.11
CA LEU A 130 11.94 -8.70 1.05
C LEU A 130 12.36 -10.18 0.96
N THR A 131 12.65 -10.66 -0.25
CA THR A 131 13.04 -12.05 -0.51
C THR A 131 14.11 -12.13 -1.60
N ASP A 132 14.90 -13.21 -1.59
CA ASP A 132 15.84 -13.51 -2.68
C ASP A 132 15.14 -13.63 -4.03
N ARG A 133 13.92 -14.19 -4.06
CA ARG A 133 13.12 -14.26 -5.28
C ARG A 133 12.81 -12.87 -5.83
N ASN A 134 12.40 -11.91 -4.99
CA ASN A 134 12.15 -10.55 -5.46
C ASN A 134 13.41 -9.89 -6.03
N ARG A 135 14.57 -10.09 -5.38
CA ARG A 135 15.84 -9.60 -5.92
C ARG A 135 16.18 -10.25 -7.26
N ALA A 136 16.01 -11.56 -7.37
CA ALA A 136 16.27 -12.31 -8.60
C ALA A 136 15.35 -11.85 -9.75
N ASP A 137 14.06 -11.64 -9.48
CA ASP A 137 13.09 -11.14 -10.47
C ASP A 137 13.48 -9.74 -10.97
N LEU A 138 13.90 -8.84 -10.07
CA LEU A 138 14.41 -7.52 -10.45
C LEU A 138 15.69 -7.62 -11.28
N SER A 139 16.59 -8.53 -10.94
CA SER A 139 17.83 -8.76 -11.69
C SER A 139 17.59 -9.36 -13.07
N ALA A 140 16.66 -10.31 -13.19
CA ALA A 140 16.25 -10.86 -14.48
C ALA A 140 15.61 -9.79 -15.38
N ARG A 141 14.86 -8.86 -14.78
CA ARG A 141 14.14 -7.81 -15.51
C ARG A 141 14.99 -6.61 -15.91
N PHE A 142 15.83 -6.12 -14.99
CA PHE A 142 16.54 -4.84 -15.14
C PHE A 142 18.06 -5.02 -15.19
N GLY A 143 18.54 -6.26 -15.28
CA GLY A 143 19.96 -6.57 -15.18
C GLY A 143 20.49 -6.56 -13.74
N PRO A 144 21.73 -7.03 -13.53
CA PRO A 144 22.37 -7.05 -12.23
C PRO A 144 22.61 -5.63 -11.68
N ALA A 145 22.52 -5.47 -10.36
CA ALA A 145 22.80 -4.21 -9.69
C ALA A 145 23.39 -4.48 -8.29
N ASN A 146 24.39 -3.69 -7.90
CA ASN A 146 25.10 -3.84 -6.62
C ASN A 146 24.37 -3.19 -5.44
N ASN A 147 23.36 -2.36 -5.72
CA ASN A 147 22.58 -1.65 -4.71
C ASN A 147 21.29 -2.38 -4.31
N ARG A 148 21.15 -3.67 -4.60
CA ARG A 148 19.96 -4.47 -4.24
C ARG A 148 20.26 -5.41 -3.08
N PHE A 149 19.60 -5.19 -1.95
CA PHE A 149 19.80 -5.93 -0.71
C PHE A 149 18.56 -6.74 -0.36
N VAL A 150 18.74 -7.93 0.21
CA VAL A 150 17.61 -8.74 0.71
C VAL A 150 17.53 -8.56 2.22
N ILE A 151 16.48 -7.89 2.68
CA ILE A 151 16.19 -7.68 4.11
C ILE A 151 14.71 -8.01 4.30
N SER A 152 14.43 -9.10 5.02
CA SER A 152 13.07 -9.51 5.32
C SER A 152 12.45 -8.61 6.38
N ASN A 153 11.12 -8.51 6.39
CA ASN A 153 10.40 -7.83 7.46
C ASN A 153 10.69 -8.49 8.81
N ILE A 154 10.88 -7.66 9.84
CA ILE A 154 11.06 -8.15 11.20
C ILE A 154 9.74 -8.72 11.70
N VAL A 155 9.74 -9.99 12.08
CA VAL A 155 8.59 -10.66 12.69
C VAL A 155 8.99 -11.14 14.09
N PRO A 156 8.23 -10.79 15.14
CA PRO A 156 8.47 -11.32 16.47
C PRO A 156 8.46 -12.85 16.43
N ARG A 157 9.57 -13.47 16.86
CA ARG A 157 9.63 -14.93 16.97
C ARG A 157 9.04 -15.35 18.30
N GLN A 158 8.04 -16.23 18.25
CA GLN A 158 7.64 -16.93 19.46
C GLN A 158 8.77 -17.85 19.93
N ARG A 159 9.07 -17.82 21.23
CA ARG A 159 10.14 -18.61 21.85
C ARG A 159 9.94 -20.12 21.66
N SER A 160 8.68 -20.55 21.57
CA SER A 160 8.31 -21.94 21.29
C SER A 160 6.97 -21.99 20.56
N LEU A 161 6.88 -22.83 19.52
CA LEU A 161 5.60 -23.12 18.87
C LEU A 161 4.88 -24.26 19.63
N PRO A 162 3.53 -24.29 19.61
CA PRO A 162 2.78 -25.42 20.16
C PRO A 162 3.18 -26.73 19.48
N ALA A 163 3.24 -27.81 20.27
CA ALA A 163 3.52 -29.15 19.79
C ALA A 163 2.61 -29.55 18.63
N TRP A 164 3.17 -30.24 17.64
CA TRP A 164 2.44 -30.62 16.42
C TRP A 164 1.21 -31.48 16.72
N SER A 165 1.29 -32.35 17.73
CA SER A 165 0.19 -33.19 18.21
C SER A 165 -1.04 -32.41 18.70
N ARG A 166 -0.86 -31.12 19.08
CA ARG A 166 -1.96 -30.25 19.51
C ARG A 166 -2.66 -29.53 18.36
N ARG A 167 -2.19 -29.70 17.11
CA ARG A 167 -2.76 -29.07 15.92
C ARG A 167 -3.81 -29.99 15.30
N SER A 168 -4.98 -29.43 14.98
CA SER A 168 -5.97 -30.17 14.19
C SER A 168 -5.53 -30.27 12.74
N ARG A 169 -5.50 -31.48 12.19
CA ARG A 169 -5.14 -31.74 10.78
C ARG A 169 -6.26 -31.38 9.80
N THR A 170 -7.48 -31.21 10.28
CA THR A 170 -8.67 -30.93 9.46
C THR A 170 -9.15 -29.50 9.61
N ARG A 171 -8.38 -28.62 10.26
CA ARG A 171 -8.75 -27.22 10.49
C ARG A 171 -7.69 -26.30 9.94
N GLY A 172 -8.03 -25.59 8.87
CA GLY A 172 -7.26 -24.48 8.33
C GLY A 172 -7.61 -23.16 8.99
N VAL A 173 -6.68 -22.21 8.92
CA VAL A 173 -6.92 -20.81 9.31
C VAL A 173 -6.36 -19.90 8.22
N MET A 174 -7.15 -18.92 7.81
CA MET A 174 -6.70 -17.81 6.96
C MET A 174 -6.80 -16.50 7.76
N VAL A 175 -5.69 -15.77 7.88
CA VAL A 175 -5.66 -14.45 8.51
C VAL A 175 -5.18 -13.44 7.48
N ALA A 176 -6.09 -12.61 6.97
CA ALA A 176 -5.79 -11.65 5.92
C ALA A 176 -6.83 -10.52 5.87
N ARG A 177 -6.44 -9.34 5.38
CA ARG A 177 -7.41 -8.32 4.94
C ARG A 177 -8.29 -8.91 3.83
N MET A 178 -9.59 -8.68 3.92
CA MET A 178 -10.53 -9.07 2.85
C MET A 178 -10.40 -8.06 1.71
N SER A 179 -9.66 -8.44 0.68
CA SER A 179 -9.40 -7.63 -0.51
C SER A 179 -9.30 -8.55 -1.72
N GLU A 180 -9.57 -8.04 -2.91
CA GLU A 180 -9.55 -8.81 -4.17
C GLU A 180 -8.27 -9.61 -4.37
N VAL A 181 -7.11 -9.01 -4.06
CA VAL A 181 -5.79 -9.66 -4.19
C VAL A 181 -5.66 -10.94 -3.35
N LYS A 182 -6.46 -11.11 -2.30
CA LYS A 182 -6.44 -12.31 -1.46
C LYS A 182 -7.34 -13.44 -1.96
N ASP A 183 -8.14 -13.18 -3.00
CA ASP A 183 -9.02 -14.13 -3.69
C ASP A 183 -9.71 -15.13 -2.75
N ILE A 184 -10.42 -14.58 -1.76
CA ILE A 184 -11.24 -15.37 -0.82
C ILE A 184 -12.21 -16.31 -1.57
N PRO A 185 -12.84 -15.91 -2.70
CA PRO A 185 -13.67 -16.82 -3.48
C PRO A 185 -12.92 -18.07 -3.97
N MET A 186 -11.68 -17.96 -4.45
CA MET A 186 -10.88 -19.13 -4.82
C MET A 186 -10.60 -20.04 -3.61
N VAL A 187 -10.25 -19.46 -2.46
CA VAL A 187 -10.03 -20.24 -1.22
C VAL A 187 -11.29 -21.02 -0.82
N LEU A 188 -12.46 -20.40 -0.89
CA LEU A 188 -13.73 -21.06 -0.57
C LEU A 188 -14.04 -22.20 -1.55
N ARG A 189 -13.75 -22.05 -2.85
CA ARG A 189 -13.91 -23.13 -3.84
C ARG A 189 -13.01 -24.33 -3.51
N ILE A 190 -11.74 -24.08 -3.15
CA ILE A 190 -10.80 -25.14 -2.75
C ILE A 190 -11.31 -25.88 -1.51
N ILE A 191 -11.74 -25.15 -0.48
CA ILE A 191 -12.24 -25.78 0.75
C ILE A 191 -13.54 -26.57 0.50
N LYS A 192 -14.42 -26.09 -0.37
CA LYS A 192 -15.63 -26.83 -0.77
C LYS A 192 -15.27 -28.19 -1.38
N GLN A 193 -14.36 -28.23 -2.35
CA GLN A 193 -13.90 -29.47 -2.99
C GLN A 193 -13.23 -30.43 -2.00
N ALA A 194 -12.41 -29.89 -1.08
CA ALA A 194 -11.80 -30.69 -0.03
C ALA A 194 -12.85 -31.28 0.93
N HIS A 195 -13.87 -30.49 1.29
CA HIS A 195 -14.94 -30.90 2.20
C HIS A 195 -15.85 -32.00 1.61
N GLU A 196 -16.06 -32.00 0.29
CA GLU A 196 -16.79 -33.06 -0.42
C GLU A 196 -16.16 -34.44 -0.24
N HIS A 197 -14.82 -34.51 -0.17
CA HIS A 197 -14.07 -35.76 0.04
C HIS A 197 -13.75 -36.02 1.52
N PHE A 198 -13.60 -34.94 2.31
CA PHE A 198 -13.22 -34.99 3.72
C PHE A 198 -14.15 -34.06 4.53
N PRO A 199 -15.33 -34.53 4.96
CA PRO A 199 -16.34 -33.70 5.62
C PRO A 199 -15.90 -33.08 6.96
N SER A 200 -14.80 -33.55 7.54
CA SER A 200 -14.21 -32.98 8.76
C SER A 200 -13.33 -31.76 8.49
N VAL A 201 -13.03 -31.44 7.23
CA VAL A 201 -12.22 -30.28 6.84
C VAL A 201 -13.01 -28.98 7.02
N THR A 202 -12.39 -28.02 7.71
CA THR A 202 -12.97 -26.70 7.99
C THR A 202 -11.91 -25.60 7.81
N LEU A 203 -12.35 -24.38 7.51
CA LEU A 203 -11.52 -23.19 7.45
C LEU A 203 -12.14 -22.08 8.30
N ASP A 204 -11.38 -21.51 9.23
CA ASP A 204 -11.75 -20.23 9.87
C ASP A 204 -11.03 -19.08 9.15
N ILE A 205 -11.77 -18.05 8.76
CA ILE A 205 -11.23 -16.85 8.11
C ILE A 205 -11.34 -15.68 9.09
N TYR A 206 -10.22 -15.00 9.32
CA TYR A 206 -10.13 -13.84 10.19
C TYR A 206 -9.59 -12.64 9.41
N GLY A 207 -10.28 -11.50 9.55
CA GLY A 207 -9.89 -10.22 8.98
C GLY A 207 -11.09 -9.38 8.58
N GLY A 208 -10.87 -8.10 8.33
CA GLY A 208 -11.91 -7.18 7.85
C GLY A 208 -11.57 -6.62 6.46
N GLY A 209 -12.56 -6.00 5.83
CA GLY A 209 -12.43 -5.30 4.55
C GLY A 209 -13.78 -4.82 4.08
N HIS A 210 -13.80 -3.83 3.18
CA HIS A 210 -15.02 -3.43 2.52
C HIS A 210 -15.25 -4.46 1.41
N GLY A 211 -16.23 -5.35 1.61
CA GLY A 211 -16.68 -6.23 0.53
C GLY A 211 -17.21 -5.37 -0.62
N ALA A 212 -17.05 -5.84 -1.85
CA ALA A 212 -17.72 -5.25 -3.01
C ALA A 212 -19.24 -5.43 -2.83
N GLY A 213 -19.88 -4.41 -2.25
CA GLY A 213 -21.31 -4.30 -2.01
C GLY A 213 -21.58 -2.92 -1.42
N GLY A 214 -22.12 -2.02 -2.22
CA GLY A 214 -22.26 -0.60 -1.90
C GLY A 214 -23.20 -0.31 -0.73
N ASP A 215 -22.87 0.65 0.12
CA ASP A 215 -23.12 2.07 -0.14
C ASP A 215 -21.96 2.89 0.46
N GLY A 216 -21.75 4.09 -0.06
CA GLY A 216 -20.65 4.97 0.29
C GLY A 216 -20.83 5.74 1.60
N SER A 217 -21.17 5.08 2.72
CA SER A 217 -21.23 5.74 4.03
C SER A 217 -19.97 5.47 4.88
N PRO A 218 -19.29 6.52 5.39
CA PRO A 218 -18.10 6.36 6.23
C PRO A 218 -18.53 6.25 7.69
N GLN A 219 -18.87 5.04 8.15
CA GLN A 219 -18.98 4.73 9.58
C GLN A 219 -19.08 3.22 9.82
N GLY A 220 -18.00 2.64 10.33
CA GLY A 220 -17.99 1.25 10.79
C GLY A 220 -16.62 0.87 11.31
N ARG A 221 -16.41 0.97 12.63
CA ARG A 221 -15.23 0.42 13.30
C ARG A 221 -15.15 -1.07 12.96
N ALA A 222 -14.13 -1.47 12.20
CA ALA A 222 -13.90 -2.86 11.83
C ALA A 222 -13.57 -3.68 13.09
N GLY A 223 -14.58 -4.35 13.63
CA GLY A 223 -14.38 -5.46 14.55
C GLY A 223 -13.74 -6.63 13.80
N ALA A 224 -12.92 -7.43 14.49
CA ALA A 224 -12.45 -8.69 13.95
C ALA A 224 -13.65 -9.64 13.81
N GLU A 225 -14.22 -9.74 12.61
CA GLU A 225 -15.31 -10.67 12.35
C GLU A 225 -14.78 -12.08 12.15
N ARG A 226 -15.44 -13.03 12.79
CA ARG A 226 -15.14 -14.44 12.68
C ARG A 226 -16.20 -15.09 11.80
N HIS A 227 -15.83 -15.37 10.57
CA HIS A 227 -16.69 -16.14 9.67
C HIS A 227 -16.27 -17.61 9.71
N ARG A 228 -17.07 -18.44 10.41
CA ARG A 228 -16.92 -19.90 10.34
C ARG A 228 -17.80 -20.41 9.22
N HIS A 229 -17.18 -20.83 8.13
CA HIS A 229 -17.90 -21.53 7.08
C HIS A 229 -17.85 -23.03 7.32
N SER A 230 -19.02 -23.59 7.64
CA SER A 230 -19.32 -25.02 7.56
C SER A 230 -20.34 -25.15 6.43
N ALA A 231 -20.03 -25.92 5.40
CA ALA A 231 -21.00 -26.19 4.34
C ALA A 231 -22.07 -27.17 4.87
N ARG A 232 -23.03 -26.68 5.67
CA ARG A 232 -24.31 -27.37 5.81
C ARG A 232 -25.17 -26.95 4.63
N GLY A 233 -25.43 -27.89 3.73
CA GLY A 233 -26.31 -27.70 2.59
C GLY A 233 -27.70 -27.25 3.05
N ASN A 234 -28.18 -26.14 2.50
CA ASN A 234 -29.56 -25.73 2.62
C ASN A 234 -30.31 -26.32 1.42
N THR A 235 -30.78 -27.56 1.54
CA THR A 235 -31.79 -28.13 0.64
C THR A 235 -33.17 -27.72 1.15
N ARG A 236 -33.75 -26.69 0.53
CA ARG A 236 -35.19 -26.36 0.36
C ARG A 236 -35.18 -25.18 -0.62
N GLY A 237 -35.44 -25.34 -1.91
CA GLY A 237 -36.65 -25.91 -2.49
C GLY A 237 -37.71 -24.82 -2.56
N SER A 238 -37.71 -24.04 -3.65
CA SER A 238 -38.87 -23.36 -4.29
C SER A 238 -38.36 -22.36 -5.34
N SER A 239 -38.44 -22.75 -6.62
CA SER A 239 -38.59 -21.82 -7.75
C SER A 239 -39.88 -21.02 -7.55
N PRO A 240 -39.94 -19.73 -7.96
CA PRO A 240 -40.69 -19.45 -9.19
C PRO A 240 -40.08 -18.41 -10.14
N PHE A 241 -40.35 -18.65 -11.42
CA PHE A 241 -40.62 -17.74 -12.54
C PHE A 241 -39.50 -16.89 -13.18
N GLN A 242 -39.19 -17.35 -14.41
CA GLN A 242 -38.87 -16.65 -15.67
C GLN A 242 -37.60 -15.79 -15.76
#